data_AF-A0A235BE93-F1
#
_entry.id   AF-A0A235BE93-F1
#
_cell.length_a   1.000
_cell.length_b   1.000
_cell.length_c   1.000
_cell.angle_alpha   90.00
_cell.angle_beta   90.00
_cell.angle_gamma   90.00
#
_symmetry.space_group_name_H-M   'P 1'
#
loop_
_entity.id
_entity.type
_entity.pdbx_description
1 polymer ?
#
loop_
_entity_poly.entity_id
_entity_poly.type
_entity_poly.pdbx_seq_one_letter_code
_entity_poly.pdbx_strand_id
1 'polypeptide(L)' 'RCASCGEIVKKTLAERVHRCPFCGYEQDRDVNAAINILQLARQKAS' A
#
# COMPACT_ATOMS: atom_id res chain seq x y z
N ARG A 1 3.49 -3.26 1.48
CA ARG A 1 3.97 -2.35 0.42
C ARG A 1 3.15 -1.06 0.48
N CYS A 2 3.80 0.09 0.55
CA CYS A 2 3.16 1.39 0.43
C CYS A 2 2.88 1.66 -1.04
N ALA A 3 1.64 2.01 -1.37
CA ALA A 3 1.23 2.33 -2.74
C ALA A 3 1.90 3.61 -3.29
N SER A 4 2.37 4.49 -2.40
CA SER A 4 3.00 5.76 -2.76
C SER A 4 4.51 5.65 -3.01
N CYS A 5 5.24 4.91 -2.18
CA CYS A 5 6.71 4.87 -2.24
C CYS A 5 7.31 3.47 -2.41
N GLY A 6 6.49 2.40 -2.43
CA GLY A 6 6.95 1.03 -2.60
C GLY A 6 7.52 0.35 -1.34
N GLU A 7 7.79 1.09 -0.27
CA GLU A 7 8.39 0.52 0.95
C GLU A 7 7.50 -0.51 1.66
N ILE A 8 8.13 -1.48 2.33
CA ILE A 8 7.40 -2.51 3.07
C ILE A 8 7.20 -2.07 4.53
N VAL A 9 5.97 -1.67 4.83
CA VAL A 9 5.54 -1.37 6.20
C VAL A 9 4.88 -2.61 6.82
N LYS A 10 5.53 -3.19 7.85
CA LYS A 10 4.97 -4.28 8.66
C LYS A 10 3.83 -3.75 9.53
N LYS A 11 2.75 -4.53 9.65
CA LYS A 11 1.60 -4.25 10.52
C LYS A 11 0.80 -5.52 10.77
N THR A 12 0.05 -5.54 11.86
CA THR A 12 -0.88 -6.59 12.26
C THR A 12 -2.17 -6.54 11.46
N LEU A 13 -2.99 -7.60 11.55
CA LEU A 13 -4.31 -7.61 10.91
C LEU A 13 -5.31 -6.62 11.54
N ALA A 14 -5.11 -6.28 12.83
CA ALA A 14 -5.94 -5.32 13.55
C ALA A 14 -5.69 -3.87 13.11
N GLU A 15 -4.52 -3.57 12.53
CA GLU A 15 -4.19 -2.24 12.03
C GLU A 15 -4.94 -1.97 10.71
N ARG A 16 -6.05 -1.23 10.82
CA ARG A 16 -6.91 -0.87 9.68
C ARG A 16 -6.40 0.32 8.86
N VAL A 17 -5.51 1.14 9.43
CA VAL A 17 -4.92 2.30 8.74
C VAL A 17 -3.49 1.97 8.31
N HIS A 18 -3.17 2.20 7.05
CA HIS A 18 -1.80 2.19 6.56
C HIS A 18 -1.18 3.58 6.72
N ARG A 19 -0.28 3.72 7.70
CA ARG A 19 0.62 4.87 7.83
C ARG A 19 2.02 4.48 7.37
N CYS A 20 2.58 5.21 6.42
CA CYS A 20 3.92 4.95 5.90
C CYS A 20 4.96 5.85 6.59
N PRO A 21 5.89 5.31 7.40
CA PRO A 21 6.88 6.12 8.08
C PRO A 21 7.96 6.68 7.13
N PHE A 22 8.02 6.17 5.89
CA PHE A 22 9.04 6.55 4.92
C PHE A 22 8.64 7.73 4.04
N CYS A 23 7.34 7.91 3.77
CA CYS A 23 6.85 8.98 2.88
C CYS A 23 5.66 9.76 3.44
N GLY A 24 5.16 9.42 4.63
CA GLY A 24 4.01 10.10 5.25
C GLY A 24 2.64 9.74 4.66
N TYR A 25 2.57 8.84 3.68
CA TYR A 25 1.31 8.38 3.09
C TYR A 25 0.41 7.71 4.16
N GLU A 26 -0.83 8.19 4.28
CA GLU A 26 -1.84 7.66 5.19
C GLU A 26 -3.15 7.36 4.45
N GLN A 27 -3.63 6.12 4.56
CA GLN A 27 -4.90 5.69 3.95
C GLN A 27 -5.41 4.42 4.65
N ASP A 28 -6.67 4.03 4.45
CA ASP A 28 -7.15 2.69 4.82
C ASP A 28 -6.26 1.58 4.20
N ARG A 29 -5.99 0.54 4.99
CA ARG A 29 -5.10 -0.57 4.63
C ARG A 29 -5.59 -1.30 3.37
N ASP A 30 -6.89 -1.53 3.25
CA ASP A 30 -7.49 -2.29 2.16
C ASP A 30 -7.48 -1.45 0.87
N VAL A 31 -7.70 -0.14 0.97
CA VAL A 31 -7.52 0.80 -0.15
C VAL A 31 -6.06 0.82 -0.63
N ASN A 32 -5.08 0.91 0.29
CA ASN A 32 -3.66 0.81 -0.08
C ASN A 32 -3.34 -0.52 -0.78
N ALA A 33 -3.90 -1.64 -0.30
CA ALA A 33 -3.71 -2.94 -0.92
C ALA A 33 -4.31 -3.00 -2.34
N ALA A 34 -5.53 -2.47 -2.54
CA ALA A 34 -6.18 -2.41 -3.85
C ALA A 34 -5.36 -1.60 -4.86
N ILE A 35 -4.78 -0.46 -4.46
CA ILE A 35 -3.91 0.34 -5.33
C ILE A 35 -2.67 -0.46 -5.75
N ASN A 36 -2.01 -1.16 -4.82
CA ASN A 36 -0.86 -2.02 -5.14
C ASN A 36 -1.24 -3.12 -6.16
N ILE A 37 -2.40 -3.75 -6.00
CA ILE A 37 -2.89 -4.77 -6.94
C ILE A 37 -3.16 -4.16 -8.32
N LEU A 38 -3.80 -2.99 -8.39
CA LEU A 38 -4.05 -2.28 -9.64
C LEU A 38 -2.75 -1.92 -10.37
N GLN A 39 -1.74 -1.41 -9.64
CA GLN A 39 -0.43 -1.09 -10.21
C GLN A 39 0.26 -2.34 -10.78
N LEU A 40 0.23 -3.46 -10.05
CA LEU A 40 0.75 -4.75 -10.53
C LEU A 40 0.01 -5.24 -11.78
N ALA A 41 -1.32 -5.12 -11.82
CA ALA A 41 -2.10 -5.52 -12.99
C ALA A 41 -1.76 -4.66 -14.22
N ARG A 42 -1.59 -3.35 -14.04
CA ARG A 42 -1.18 -2.43 -15.11
C ARG A 42 0.21 -2.76 -15.66
N GLN A 43 1.17 -3.08 -14.80
CA GLN A 43 2.53 -3.49 -15.21
C GLN A 43 2.57 -4.84 -15.94
N LYS A 44 1.61 -5.74 -15.68
CA LYS A 44 1.50 -7.02 -16.39
C LYS A 44 0.79 -6.91 -17.73
N ALA A 45 0.00 -5.84 -17.92
CA ALA A 45 -0.73 -5.58 -19.15
C ALA A 45 0.10 -4.81 -20.20
N SER A 46 1.29 -4.34 -19.82
CA SER A 46 2.32 -3.76 -20.70
C SER A 46 3.38 -4.79 -21.05
#